data_AF-A0A7C4U9C8-F1
#
_entry.id   AF-A0A7C4U9C8-F1
#
_cell.length_a   1.000
_cell.length_b   1.000
_cell.length_c   1.000
_cell.angle_alpha   90.00
_cell.angle_beta   90.00
_cell.angle_gamma   90.00
#
_symmetry.space_group_name_H-M   'P 1'
#
loop_
_entity.id
_entity.type
_entity.pdbx_description
1 polymer ?
#
loop_
_entity_poly.entity_id
_entity_poly.type
_entity_poly.pdbx_seq_one_letter_code
_entity_poly.pdbx_strand_id
1 'polypeptide(L)'
;MRLQQLIAIAFLSTTTICADAQPGKDSATAAGGKFTTNRARMKWMGANYRTEWNTPVKVPVQSLAGLTPVKRGGGKQTKSLRMQAADGKQYTIRSIQKFITSKTLPGGLNSEAAADLVADGVSASYPYASLSMQSLADAVGVPYGKVR
;
A
#
# COMPACT_ATOMS: atom_id res chain seq x y z
N MET A 1 26.02 -55.83 18.95
CA MET A 1 25.83 -54.95 20.14
C MET A 1 25.23 -53.64 19.62
N ARG A 2 23.90 -53.41 19.68
CA ARG A 2 23.15 -52.87 20.85
C ARG A 2 23.96 -51.74 21.52
N LEU A 3 23.46 -50.52 21.68
CA LEU A 3 22.31 -50.24 22.52
C LEU A 3 21.97 -48.71 22.53
N GLN A 4 20.67 -48.39 22.62
CA GLN A 4 20.03 -47.19 23.24
C GLN A 4 20.11 -45.81 22.55
N GLN A 5 19.00 -45.28 21.99
CA GLN A 5 17.82 -44.62 22.62
C GLN A 5 18.02 -43.12 22.88
N LEU A 6 17.24 -42.26 22.21
CA LEU A 6 16.23 -41.39 22.84
C LEU A 6 15.51 -40.49 21.82
N ILE A 7 14.19 -40.60 21.87
CA ILE A 7 13.18 -39.83 21.16
C ILE A 7 13.03 -38.48 21.87
N ALA A 8 13.16 -37.38 21.14
CA ALA A 8 12.71 -36.06 21.61
C ALA A 8 11.55 -35.60 20.70
N ILE A 9 10.33 -35.88 21.14
CA ILE A 9 9.11 -35.30 20.59
C ILE A 9 9.11 -33.82 20.99
N ALA A 10 9.48 -32.95 20.05
CA ALA A 10 9.29 -31.52 20.22
C ALA A 10 7.81 -31.21 20.01
N PHE A 11 7.11 -30.91 21.10
CA PHE A 11 5.74 -30.39 21.07
C PHE A 11 5.72 -29.07 20.29
N LEU A 12 5.15 -29.09 19.09
CA LEU A 12 4.77 -27.87 18.36
C LEU A 12 3.65 -27.18 19.15
N SER A 13 4.03 -26.16 19.93
CA SER A 13 3.07 -25.19 20.44
C SER A 13 2.63 -24.33 19.25
N THR A 14 1.48 -24.66 18.66
CA THR A 14 0.80 -23.74 17.74
C THR A 14 0.36 -22.53 18.54
N THR A 15 1.15 -21.46 18.50
CA THR A 15 0.69 -20.13 18.87
C THR A 15 -0.34 -19.69 17.83
N THR A 16 -1.61 -19.88 18.16
CA THR A 16 -2.73 -19.21 17.51
C THR A 16 -2.46 -17.71 17.59
N ILE A 17 -2.04 -17.12 16.47
CA ILE A 17 -2.03 -15.66 16.31
C ILE A 17 -3.50 -15.26 16.18
N CYS A 18 -4.16 -15.00 17.31
CA CYS A 18 -5.35 -14.16 17.31
C CYS A 18 -4.90 -12.78 16.84
N ALA A 19 -5.27 -12.44 15.60
CA ALA A 19 -5.14 -11.09 15.09
C ALA A 19 -6.06 -10.19 15.93
N ASP A 20 -5.48 -9.57 16.95
CA ASP A 20 -6.14 -8.54 17.75
C ASP A 20 -6.61 -7.44 16.79
N ALA A 21 -7.92 -7.36 16.58
CA ALA A 21 -8.54 -6.25 15.89
C ALA A 21 -8.38 -5.02 16.79
N GLN A 22 -7.45 -4.12 16.43
CA GLN A 22 -7.19 -2.90 17.18
C GLN A 22 -8.52 -2.19 17.53
N PRO A 23 -8.86 -2.03 18.82
CA PRO A 23 -10.01 -1.24 19.22
C PRO A 23 -9.61 0.23 19.07
N GLY A 24 -9.93 0.86 17.94
CA GLY A 24 -9.35 2.19 17.72
C GLY A 24 -9.79 2.90 16.44
N LYS A 25 -10.78 3.79 16.63
CA LYS A 25 -11.20 4.87 15.73
C LYS A 25 -11.74 4.40 14.38
N ASP A 26 -13.01 4.75 14.12
CA ASP A 26 -13.70 4.55 12.83
C ASP A 26 -13.02 5.29 11.66
N SER A 27 -12.00 6.09 11.95
CA SER A 27 -11.25 6.85 10.95
C SER A 27 -9.78 7.03 11.33
N ALA A 28 -8.91 6.93 10.33
CA ALA A 28 -7.48 7.17 10.43
C ALA A 28 -7.10 8.38 9.57
N THR A 29 -6.10 9.13 10.02
CA THR A 29 -5.52 10.22 9.23
C THR A 29 -4.26 9.70 8.55
N ALA A 30 -4.23 9.74 7.22
CA ALA A 30 -3.09 9.26 6.44
C ALA A 30 -2.79 10.24 5.29
N ALA A 31 -1.51 10.52 5.06
CA ALA A 31 -1.05 11.22 3.87
C ALA A 31 -0.76 10.21 2.75
N GLY A 32 -0.90 10.64 1.49
CA GLY A 32 -0.55 9.79 0.34
C GLY A 32 0.94 9.46 0.28
N GLY A 33 1.80 10.35 0.79
CA GLY A 33 3.25 10.18 0.81
C GLY A 33 3.92 11.28 1.65
N LYS A 34 5.27 11.31 1.60
CA LYS A 34 6.07 12.37 2.22
C LYS A 34 7.02 12.92 1.17
N PHE A 35 6.78 14.16 0.73
CA PHE A 35 7.58 14.84 -0.28
C PHE A 35 8.18 16.13 0.27
N THR A 36 9.39 16.43 -0.17
CA THR A 36 10.14 17.61 0.25
C THR A 36 9.61 18.86 -0.45
N THR A 37 9.20 19.86 0.31
CA THR A 37 8.68 21.16 -0.18
C THR A 37 9.73 22.28 -0.13
N ASN A 38 11.01 21.94 -0.29
CA ASN A 38 12.09 22.95 -0.35
C ASN A 38 12.00 23.75 -1.66
N ARG A 39 12.08 25.08 -1.57
CA ARG A 39 12.03 26.02 -2.70
C ARG A 39 13.08 25.71 -3.79
N ALA A 40 14.29 25.30 -3.41
CA ALA A 40 15.33 24.92 -4.38
C ALA A 40 14.92 23.68 -5.20
N ARG A 41 14.42 22.65 -4.52
CA ARG A 41 13.94 21.41 -5.16
C ARG A 41 12.72 21.65 -6.04
N MET A 42 11.78 22.48 -5.58
CA MET A 42 10.60 22.86 -6.37
C MET A 42 10.94 23.72 -7.59
N LYS A 43 11.99 24.55 -7.53
CA LYS A 43 12.45 25.31 -8.70
C LYS A 43 13.03 24.40 -9.78
N TRP A 44 13.71 23.31 -9.38
CA TRP A 44 14.36 22.40 -10.32
C TRP A 44 13.42 21.29 -10.84
N MET A 45 12.55 20.75 -9.99
CA MET A 45 11.65 19.62 -10.32
C MET A 45 10.17 20.02 -10.46
N GLY A 46 9.86 21.32 -10.44
CA GLY A 46 8.50 21.84 -10.42
C GLY A 46 7.85 21.79 -9.04
N ALA A 47 6.74 22.51 -8.84
CA ALA A 47 5.99 22.48 -7.58
C ALA A 47 5.19 21.17 -7.39
N ASN A 48 4.65 20.64 -8.49
CA ASN A 48 3.89 19.39 -8.58
C ASN A 48 2.76 19.28 -7.52
N TYR A 49 2.26 18.08 -7.26
CA TYR A 49 1.18 17.83 -6.29
C TYR A 49 1.69 17.56 -4.87
N ARG A 50 2.85 18.14 -4.49
CA ARG A 50 3.51 17.81 -3.21
C ARG A 50 2.66 18.18 -2.01
N THR A 51 1.88 19.25 -2.12
CA THR A 51 0.93 19.65 -1.08
C THR A 51 -0.11 18.57 -0.89
N GLU A 52 -0.76 18.12 -1.97
CA GLU A 52 -1.81 17.11 -1.97
C GLU A 52 -1.28 15.74 -1.50
N TRP A 53 -0.05 15.39 -1.85
CA TRP A 53 0.59 14.18 -1.35
C TRP A 53 0.86 14.22 0.16
N ASN A 54 1.20 15.39 0.70
CA ASN A 54 1.53 15.61 2.11
C ASN A 54 0.30 15.92 2.97
N THR A 55 -0.81 16.35 2.37
CA THR A 55 -2.06 16.66 3.08
C THR A 55 -2.60 15.41 3.76
N PRO A 56 -2.72 15.39 5.10
CA PRO A 56 -3.32 14.27 5.79
C PRO A 56 -4.82 14.23 5.53
N VAL A 57 -5.33 13.10 5.04
CA VAL A 57 -6.76 12.90 4.80
C VAL A 57 -7.34 11.90 5.81
N LYS A 58 -8.56 12.20 6.29
CA LYS A 58 -9.31 11.33 7.20
C LYS A 58 -10.05 10.28 6.36
N VAL A 59 -9.71 9.01 6.55
CA VAL A 59 -10.33 7.88 5.85
C VAL A 59 -10.94 6.90 6.84
N PRO A 60 -12.07 6.25 6.50
CA PRO A 60 -12.66 5.26 7.37
C PRO A 60 -11.74 4.04 7.51
N VAL A 61 -11.64 3.49 8.71
CA VAL A 61 -10.91 2.23 8.95
C VAL A 61 -11.89 1.09 8.75
N GLN A 62 -11.56 0.19 7.83
CA GLN A 62 -12.32 -1.04 7.59
C GLN A 62 -11.59 -2.23 8.22
N SER A 63 -12.33 -3.05 8.97
CA SER A 63 -11.81 -4.31 9.50
C SER A 63 -11.58 -5.28 8.37
N LEU A 64 -10.42 -5.95 8.39
CA LEU A 64 -10.08 -7.02 7.46
C LEU A 64 -10.37 -8.41 8.05
N ALA A 65 -11.01 -8.48 9.21
CA ALA A 65 -11.39 -9.74 9.84
C ALA A 65 -12.38 -10.53 8.95
N GLY A 66 -12.16 -11.84 8.80
CA GLY A 66 -12.98 -12.69 7.93
C GLY A 66 -12.64 -12.63 6.44
N LEU A 67 -11.60 -11.88 6.05
CA LEU A 67 -11.07 -11.87 4.69
C LEU A 67 -9.74 -12.63 4.62
N THR A 68 -9.67 -13.63 3.74
CA THR A 68 -8.48 -14.45 3.53
C THR A 68 -7.62 -13.86 2.40
N PRO A 69 -6.33 -13.55 2.63
CA PRO A 69 -5.42 -13.13 1.56
C PRO A 69 -5.24 -14.24 0.51
N VAL A 70 -5.57 -13.95 -0.75
CA VAL A 70 -5.46 -14.92 -1.85
C VAL A 70 -4.23 -14.65 -2.70
N LYS A 71 -3.95 -13.38 -3.01
CA LYS A 71 -2.85 -13.03 -3.90
C LYS A 71 -2.27 -11.67 -3.55
N ARG A 72 -0.95 -11.62 -3.33
CA ARG A 72 -0.21 -10.36 -3.39
C ARG A 72 -0.07 -9.94 -4.85
N GLY A 73 -0.46 -8.70 -5.13
CA GLY A 73 -0.24 -8.07 -6.42
C GLY A 73 0.56 -6.78 -6.27
N GLY A 74 0.53 -6.00 -7.34
CA GLY A 74 1.31 -4.78 -7.42
C GLY A 74 2.71 -5.05 -7.94
N GLY A 75 3.37 -3.97 -8.35
CA GLY A 75 4.69 -4.02 -8.93
C GLY A 75 5.70 -3.28 -8.07
N LYS A 76 6.73 -2.80 -8.75
CA LYS A 76 7.86 -2.07 -8.19
C LYS A 76 7.49 -0.78 -7.45
N GLN A 77 6.37 -0.15 -7.78
CA GLN A 77 5.96 1.13 -7.17
C GLN A 77 4.77 1.02 -6.22
N THR A 78 3.93 -0.01 -6.32
CA THR A 78 2.64 -0.07 -5.60
C THR A 78 2.39 -1.47 -5.11
N LYS A 79 1.92 -1.61 -3.89
CA LYS A 79 1.50 -2.89 -3.31
C LYS A 79 -0.01 -3.03 -3.41
N SER A 80 -0.49 -4.17 -3.88
CA SER A 80 -1.90 -4.53 -3.82
C SER A 80 -2.08 -5.90 -3.17
N LEU A 81 -3.23 -6.10 -2.53
CA LEU A 81 -3.58 -7.38 -1.92
C LEU A 81 -4.99 -7.74 -2.36
N ARG A 82 -5.12 -8.93 -2.93
CA ARG A 82 -6.41 -9.54 -3.22
C ARG A 82 -6.76 -10.48 -2.10
N MET A 83 -7.98 -10.34 -1.61
CA MET A 83 -8.53 -11.08 -0.49
C MET A 83 -9.88 -11.67 -0.89
N GLN A 84 -10.31 -12.72 -0.21
CA GLN A 84 -11.58 -13.38 -0.45
C GLN A 84 -12.33 -13.54 0.87
N ALA A 85 -13.62 -13.18 0.89
CA ALA A 85 -14.51 -13.42 2.00
C ALA A 85 -15.04 -14.86 1.99
N ALA A 86 -15.61 -15.29 3.13
CA ALA A 86 -16.24 -16.59 3.26
C ALA A 86 -17.41 -16.81 2.27
N ASP A 87 -18.08 -15.74 1.82
CA ASP A 87 -19.14 -15.78 0.80
C ASP A 87 -18.62 -15.91 -0.65
N GLY A 88 -17.30 -16.07 -0.82
CA GLY A 88 -16.64 -16.21 -2.11
C GLY A 88 -16.32 -14.89 -2.80
N LYS A 89 -16.81 -13.73 -2.32
CA LYS A 89 -16.51 -12.41 -2.92
C LYS A 89 -15.05 -12.05 -2.76
N GLN A 90 -14.49 -11.43 -3.80
CA GLN A 90 -13.10 -11.00 -3.81
C GLN A 90 -12.98 -9.49 -3.66
N TYR A 91 -12.14 -9.07 -2.72
CA TYR A 91 -11.82 -7.68 -2.45
C TYR A 91 -10.37 -7.41 -2.87
N THR A 92 -10.11 -6.26 -3.47
CA THR A 92 -8.75 -5.85 -3.80
C THR A 92 -8.44 -4.51 -3.15
N ILE A 93 -7.44 -4.48 -2.30
CA ILE A 93 -6.91 -3.25 -1.70
C ILE A 93 -5.59 -2.87 -2.38
N ARG A 94 -5.37 -1.56 -2.58
CA ARG A 94 -4.14 -1.01 -3.17
C ARG A 94 -3.61 0.14 -2.33
N SER A 95 -2.30 0.22 -2.19
CA SER A 95 -1.62 1.37 -1.58
C SER A 95 -1.70 2.61 -2.47
N ILE A 96 -2.00 3.77 -1.86
CA ILE A 96 -1.88 5.09 -2.51
C ILE A 96 -0.41 5.47 -2.61
N GLN A 97 0.33 5.32 -1.51
CA GLN A 97 1.76 5.57 -1.44
C GLN A 97 2.54 4.75 -2.47
N LYS A 98 3.50 5.42 -3.11
CA LYS A 98 4.45 4.75 -4.00
C LYS A 98 5.70 4.34 -3.22
N PHE A 99 6.03 3.05 -3.29
CA PHE A 99 7.19 2.46 -2.64
C PHE A 99 8.33 2.37 -3.64
N ILE A 100 9.06 3.47 -3.82
CA ILE A 100 10.28 3.48 -4.65
C ILE A 100 11.46 3.32 -3.72
N THR A 101 12.24 2.26 -3.95
CA THR A 101 13.46 1.97 -3.20
C THR A 101 14.61 1.85 -4.17
N SER A 102 15.85 1.89 -3.68
CA SER A 102 17.04 1.63 -4.50
C SER A 102 16.91 0.32 -5.29
N LYS A 103 16.40 -0.74 -4.67
CA LYS A 103 16.15 -2.06 -5.29
C LYS A 103 15.07 -2.05 -6.38
N THR A 104 14.25 -1.00 -6.42
CA THR A 104 13.20 -0.83 -7.42
C THR A 104 13.79 -0.38 -8.77
N LEU A 105 14.92 0.32 -8.75
CA LEU A 105 15.56 0.88 -9.94
C LEU A 105 16.27 -0.19 -10.79
N PRO A 106 16.32 -0.04 -12.12
CA PRO A 106 17.07 -0.95 -12.98
C PRO A 106 18.59 -0.67 -12.94
N GLY A 107 19.40 -1.72 -13.06
CA GLY A 107 20.84 -1.61 -13.30
C GLY A 107 21.67 -1.09 -12.12
N GLY A 108 22.77 -0.39 -12.42
CA GLY A 108 23.70 0.19 -11.44
C GLY A 108 23.20 1.45 -10.72
N LEU A 109 21.95 1.86 -10.93
CA LEU A 109 21.35 3.07 -10.32
C LEU A 109 20.75 2.79 -8.93
N ASN A 110 21.27 1.81 -8.19
CA ASN A 110 20.77 1.45 -6.85
C ASN A 110 21.23 2.43 -5.75
N SER A 111 21.64 3.64 -6.11
CA SER A 111 22.03 4.65 -5.12
C SER A 111 20.79 5.26 -4.47
N GLU A 112 20.91 5.64 -3.19
CA GLU A 112 19.83 6.32 -2.47
C GLU A 112 19.50 7.68 -3.10
N ALA A 113 20.48 8.39 -3.64
CA ALA A 113 20.28 9.64 -4.35
C ALA A 113 19.45 9.47 -5.63
N ALA A 114 19.70 8.41 -6.41
CA ALA A 114 18.87 8.10 -7.57
C ALA A 114 17.45 7.70 -7.16
N ALA A 115 17.30 6.94 -6.08
CA ALA A 115 15.99 6.58 -5.53
C ALA A 115 15.21 7.81 -5.04
N ASP A 116 15.86 8.76 -4.36
CA ASP A 116 15.25 10.02 -3.91
C ASP A 116 14.79 10.88 -5.10
N LEU A 117 15.61 10.99 -6.14
CA LEU A 117 15.26 11.75 -7.34
C LEU A 117 14.06 11.14 -8.06
N VAL A 118 14.06 9.81 -8.26
CA VAL A 118 12.96 9.11 -8.92
C VAL A 118 11.70 9.10 -8.05
N ALA A 119 11.86 8.98 -6.73
CA ALA A 119 10.76 9.14 -5.79
C ALA A 119 10.16 10.54 -5.90
N ASP A 120 10.97 11.60 -5.96
CA ASP A 120 10.46 12.96 -6.10
C ASP A 120 9.74 13.19 -7.44
N GLY A 121 10.10 12.46 -8.50
CA GLY A 121 9.35 12.42 -9.76
C GLY A 121 7.89 11.95 -9.61
N VAL A 122 7.58 11.11 -8.61
CA VAL A 122 6.20 10.68 -8.32
C VAL A 122 5.29 11.86 -7.95
N SER A 123 5.87 12.91 -7.37
CA SER A 123 5.11 14.09 -6.96
C SER A 123 4.36 14.75 -8.12
N ALA A 124 4.82 14.58 -9.37
CA ALA A 124 4.19 15.09 -10.58
C ALA A 124 2.81 14.45 -10.87
N SER A 125 2.53 13.28 -10.29
CA SER A 125 1.23 12.61 -10.43
C SER A 125 0.26 12.96 -9.31
N TYR A 126 -1.03 13.07 -9.60
CA TYR A 126 -2.05 13.33 -8.59
C TYR A 126 -2.33 12.07 -7.73
N PRO A 127 -2.21 12.13 -6.39
CA PRO A 127 -2.28 10.94 -5.53
C PRO A 127 -3.63 10.23 -5.54
N TYR A 128 -4.73 10.98 -5.59
CA TYR A 128 -6.09 10.47 -5.39
C TYR A 128 -6.87 10.27 -6.69
N ALA A 129 -6.19 10.29 -7.84
CA ALA A 129 -6.83 10.20 -9.15
C ALA A 129 -7.77 8.98 -9.25
N SER A 130 -7.32 7.81 -8.81
CA SER A 130 -8.13 6.58 -8.87
C SER A 130 -9.41 6.64 -8.03
N LEU A 131 -9.45 7.47 -6.99
CA LEU A 131 -10.62 7.65 -6.14
C LEU A 131 -11.56 8.73 -6.71
N SER A 132 -11.02 9.80 -7.31
CA SER A 132 -11.82 10.90 -7.87
C SER A 132 -12.50 10.54 -9.20
N MET A 133 -11.96 9.56 -9.95
CA MET A 133 -12.49 9.21 -11.28
C MET A 133 -13.96 8.80 -11.28
N GLN A 134 -14.43 8.07 -10.25
CA GLN A 134 -15.83 7.60 -10.23
C GLN A 134 -16.79 8.78 -10.07
N SER A 135 -16.53 9.65 -9.08
CA SER A 135 -17.35 10.85 -8.85
C SER A 135 -17.35 11.80 -10.05
N LEU A 136 -16.20 11.95 -10.73
CA LEU A 136 -16.12 12.73 -11.97
C LEU A 136 -16.96 12.10 -13.09
N ALA A 137 -16.83 10.79 -13.30
CA ALA A 137 -17.56 10.07 -14.33
C ALA A 137 -19.07 10.12 -14.12
N ASP A 138 -19.54 9.97 -12.88
CA ASP A 138 -20.94 10.14 -12.50
C ASP A 138 -21.45 11.55 -12.83
N ALA A 139 -20.66 12.58 -12.51
CA ALA A 139 -21.05 13.98 -12.74
C ALA A 139 -21.20 14.34 -14.23
N VAL A 140 -20.39 13.74 -15.11
CA VAL A 140 -20.45 13.99 -16.57
C VAL A 140 -21.22 12.92 -17.34
N GLY A 141 -21.80 11.93 -16.65
CA GLY A 141 -22.58 10.86 -17.28
C GLY A 141 -21.76 9.87 -18.12
N VAL A 142 -20.46 9.72 -17.84
CA VAL A 142 -19.58 8.80 -18.56
C VAL A 142 -19.67 7.40 -17.92
N PRO A 143 -20.01 6.34 -18.67
CA PRO A 143 -20.04 4.99 -18.14
C PRO A 143 -18.65 4.51 -17.72
N TYR A 144 -18.58 3.82 -16.58
CA TYR A 144 -17.36 3.15 -16.10
C TYR A 144 -17.70 1.79 -15.50
N GLY A 145 -16.70 0.91 -15.41
CA GLY A 145 -16.86 -0.39 -14.76
C GLY A 145 -17.11 -0.20 -13.26
N LYS A 146 -18.34 -0.46 -12.81
CA LYS A 146 -18.68 -0.42 -11.39
C LYS A 146 -18.03 -1.61 -10.70
N VAL A 147 -17.08 -1.34 -9.79
CA VAL A 147 -16.54 -2.35 -8.89
C VAL A 147 -17.62 -2.64 -7.86
N ARG A 148 -18.29 -3.80 -7.99
CA ARG A 148 -19.27 -4.31 -7.04
C ARG A 148 -18.59 -5.04 -5.89
#